data_AF-A0A327W749-F1
#
_entry.id   AF-A0A327W749-F1
#
_cell.length_a   1.000
_cell.length_b   1.000
_cell.length_c   1.000
_cell.angle_alpha   90.00
_cell.angle_beta   90.00
_cell.angle_gamma   90.00
#
_symmetry.space_group_name_H-M   'P 1'
#
loop_
_entity.id
_entity.type
_entity.pdbx_description
1 polymer ?
#
loop_
_entity_poly.entity_id
_entity_poly.type
_entity_poly.pdbx_seq_one_letter_code
_entity_poly.pdbx_strand_id
1 'polypeptide(L)'
;MRRRAVRMTEAVIRMAGAPRTADPSRRRHPLSAHRPPLGPDRLPIPAQVTPHEGLTRLNALPRHAAEQALHTCCASRAWAQRLAAHRPYPDLDALLAAADEASYDLRPADITEALVRESLPLPPVAAVYSAAHTALAAAHAAYQDRFGHAFVVCLDDTAPDEALDHLLSALRDRLGNDREEERVLAADELRRLARGRIVRLVRNFPDLLSVQERPHPAAAPAAADRTAERQSVGNSPYVPV
;
A
#
# COMPACT_ATOMS: atom_id res chain seq x y z
N MET A 1 8.19 37.06 2.44
CA MET A 1 8.48 35.70 2.97
C MET A 1 8.80 34.63 1.92
N ARG A 2 8.59 34.87 0.60
CA ARG A 2 8.81 33.89 -0.48
C ARG A 2 10.29 33.59 -0.86
N ARG A 3 11.27 34.27 -0.27
CA ARG A 3 12.71 34.10 -0.60
C ARG A 3 13.46 33.11 0.29
N ARG A 4 12.83 32.57 1.34
CA ARG A 4 13.45 31.55 2.23
C ARG A 4 13.27 30.12 1.72
N ALA A 5 12.18 29.83 0.98
CA ALA A 5 11.89 28.48 0.49
C ALA A 5 12.86 28.02 -0.60
N VAL A 6 13.30 28.91 -1.49
CA VAL A 6 14.23 28.58 -2.60
C VAL A 6 15.64 28.26 -2.09
N ARG A 7 16.09 28.89 -0.99
CA ARG A 7 17.42 28.64 -0.42
C ARG A 7 17.56 27.31 0.32
N MET A 8 16.45 26.67 0.72
CA MET A 8 16.49 25.36 1.38
C MET A 8 16.55 24.21 0.39
N THR A 9 16.08 24.42 -0.84
CA THR A 9 16.13 23.45 -1.94
C THR A 9 17.54 23.26 -2.49
N GLU A 10 18.39 24.29 -2.47
CA GLU A 10 19.79 24.20 -2.95
C GLU A 10 20.73 23.46 -1.98
N ALA A 11 20.43 23.46 -0.67
CA ALA A 11 21.31 22.85 0.34
C ALA A 11 21.39 21.32 0.25
N VAL A 12 20.36 20.68 -0.31
CA VAL A 12 20.29 19.22 -0.49
C VAL A 12 21.03 18.77 -1.77
N ILE A 13 21.28 19.68 -2.71
CA ILE A 13 21.81 19.38 -4.06
C ILE A 13 23.34 19.23 -4.09
N ARG A 14 24.06 19.63 -3.03
CA ARG A 14 25.54 19.74 -3.08
C ARG A 14 26.33 18.58 -2.44
N MET A 15 25.68 17.56 -1.88
CA MET A 15 26.36 16.65 -0.93
C MET A 15 26.66 15.22 -1.40
N ALA A 16 26.35 14.84 -2.65
CA ALA A 16 26.63 13.49 -3.16
C ALA A 16 27.74 13.51 -4.23
N GLY A 17 28.93 13.12 -3.81
CA GLY A 17 30.17 13.15 -4.58
C GLY A 17 30.31 12.09 -5.68
N ALA A 18 31.33 12.31 -6.51
CA ALA A 18 31.68 11.66 -7.76
C ALA A 18 31.98 10.14 -7.71
N PRO A 19 31.84 9.42 -8.86
CA PRO A 19 32.09 7.98 -8.96
C PRO A 19 33.58 7.62 -9.08
N ARG A 20 33.97 6.54 -8.38
CA ARG A 20 35.29 5.88 -8.48
C ARG A 20 35.31 4.90 -9.65
N THR A 21 36.39 4.96 -10.43
CA THR A 21 36.77 4.03 -11.48
C THR A 21 37.26 2.69 -10.89
N ALA A 22 36.88 1.57 -11.51
CA ALA A 22 37.46 0.26 -11.24
C ALA A 22 37.71 -0.48 -12.57
N ASP A 23 38.97 -0.81 -12.82
CA ASP A 23 39.47 -1.61 -13.94
C ASP A 23 39.65 -3.08 -13.48
N PRO A 24 39.39 -4.10 -14.34
CA PRO A 24 39.30 -5.48 -13.94
C PRO A 24 40.61 -6.24 -14.19
N SER A 25 40.91 -7.24 -13.34
CA SER A 25 41.57 -8.51 -13.71
C SER A 25 42.17 -9.17 -12.48
N ARG A 26 41.73 -10.40 -12.16
CA ARG A 26 42.65 -11.57 -12.15
C ARG A 26 41.91 -12.88 -11.90
N ARG A 27 42.42 -13.87 -12.61
CA ARG A 27 41.94 -15.24 -12.83
C ARG A 27 42.40 -16.19 -11.71
N ARG A 28 41.67 -17.31 -11.60
CA ARG A 28 42.12 -18.74 -11.51
C ARG A 28 41.61 -19.51 -10.28
N HIS A 29 40.67 -20.43 -10.55
CA HIS A 29 40.50 -21.74 -9.90
C HIS A 29 41.69 -22.67 -10.24
N PRO A 30 41.81 -23.92 -9.74
CA PRO A 30 40.91 -24.70 -8.87
C PRO A 30 41.63 -25.42 -7.70
N LEU A 31 40.90 -25.88 -6.68
CA LEU A 31 41.26 -27.13 -5.99
C LEU A 31 40.00 -27.86 -5.53
N SER A 32 39.88 -29.08 -6.06
CA SER A 32 38.87 -30.08 -5.75
C SER A 32 39.17 -30.69 -4.38
N ALA A 33 38.16 -30.83 -3.52
CA ALA A 33 38.24 -31.70 -2.34
C ALA A 33 36.86 -32.25 -1.98
N HIS A 34 36.71 -33.55 -2.23
CA HIS A 34 36.03 -34.56 -1.43
C HIS A 34 34.61 -34.30 -0.89
N ARG A 35 33.67 -35.05 -1.51
CA ARG A 35 32.33 -35.36 -0.98
C ARG A 35 32.41 -36.57 -0.03
N PRO A 36 31.86 -36.49 1.19
CA PRO A 36 31.39 -37.65 1.93
C PRO A 36 29.84 -37.78 1.84
N PRO A 37 29.27 -39.00 1.94
CA PRO A 37 27.82 -39.21 1.99
C PRO A 37 27.34 -39.21 3.44
N LEU A 38 26.23 -38.51 3.72
CA LEU A 38 25.46 -38.70 4.95
C LEU A 38 23.98 -38.87 4.57
N GLY A 39 23.41 -39.93 5.14
CA GLY A 39 22.04 -40.39 4.96
C GLY A 39 21.00 -39.55 5.72
N PRO A 40 19.81 -40.13 5.98
CA PRO A 40 18.55 -39.50 5.66
C PRO A 40 18.03 -38.66 6.82
N ASP A 41 18.17 -37.35 6.70
CA ASP A 41 17.24 -36.41 7.34
C ASP A 41 17.40 -35.05 6.68
N ARG A 42 16.73 -34.91 5.54
CA ARG A 42 16.42 -33.60 4.98
C ARG A 42 14.91 -33.43 5.07
N LEU A 43 14.46 -32.93 6.21
CA LEU A 43 13.33 -32.03 6.21
C LEU A 43 13.84 -30.63 5.84
N PRO A 44 13.57 -30.16 4.61
CA PRO A 44 13.34 -28.75 4.40
C PRO A 44 11.96 -28.62 3.76
N ILE A 45 10.94 -28.40 4.59
CA ILE A 45 9.73 -27.73 4.10
C ILE A 45 9.46 -26.53 5.00
N PRO A 46 10.03 -25.35 4.69
CA PRO A 46 9.21 -24.16 4.70
C PRO A 46 8.34 -24.19 3.44
N ALA A 47 7.02 -24.17 3.67
CA ALA A 47 5.95 -24.34 2.70
C ALA A 47 6.26 -23.82 1.29
N GLN A 48 6.29 -24.73 0.32
CA GLN A 48 5.94 -24.37 -1.05
C GLN A 48 4.46 -23.96 -1.02
N VAL A 49 4.19 -22.66 -0.85
CA VAL A 49 2.89 -22.09 -1.16
C VAL A 49 2.66 -22.41 -2.64
N THR A 50 1.74 -23.33 -2.92
CA THR A 50 1.44 -23.71 -4.30
C THR A 50 0.98 -22.44 -5.04
N PRO A 51 1.46 -22.15 -6.26
CA PRO A 51 1.27 -20.85 -6.92
C PRO A 51 -0.19 -20.46 -7.23
N HIS A 52 -1.17 -21.24 -6.81
CA HIS A 52 -2.58 -21.06 -7.18
C HIS A 52 -3.57 -21.31 -6.04
N GLU A 53 -3.16 -21.61 -4.81
CA GLU A 53 -4.13 -21.83 -3.72
C GLU A 53 -4.91 -20.54 -3.40
N GLY A 54 -4.22 -19.40 -3.26
CA GLY A 54 -4.88 -18.12 -3.04
C GLY A 54 -5.72 -17.65 -4.23
N LEU A 55 -5.31 -17.97 -5.46
CA LEU A 55 -6.10 -17.69 -6.66
C LEU A 55 -7.36 -18.55 -6.73
N THR A 56 -7.23 -19.84 -6.39
CA THR A 56 -8.36 -20.77 -6.30
C THR A 56 -9.37 -20.29 -5.26
N ARG A 57 -8.90 -19.85 -4.09
CA ARG A 57 -9.75 -19.25 -3.05
C ARG A 57 -10.40 -17.96 -3.53
N LEU A 58 -9.65 -17.05 -4.16
CA LEU A 58 -10.20 -15.84 -4.75
C LEU A 58 -11.29 -16.18 -5.77
N ASN A 59 -11.11 -17.17 -6.63
CA ASN A 59 -12.11 -17.62 -7.60
C ASN A 59 -13.36 -18.21 -6.94
N ALA A 60 -13.21 -18.89 -5.81
CA ALA A 60 -14.31 -19.54 -5.08
C ALA A 60 -15.10 -18.59 -4.15
N LEU A 61 -14.57 -17.40 -3.83
CA LEU A 61 -15.24 -16.46 -2.91
C LEU A 61 -16.61 -15.98 -3.44
N PRO A 62 -17.58 -15.73 -2.54
CA PRO A 62 -18.74 -14.92 -2.87
C PRO A 62 -18.32 -13.58 -3.46
N ARG A 63 -19.10 -13.06 -4.42
CA ARG A 63 -18.78 -11.83 -5.15
C ARG A 63 -18.41 -10.66 -4.23
N HIS A 64 -19.22 -10.38 -3.21
CA HIS A 64 -18.96 -9.30 -2.27
C HIS A 64 -17.63 -9.47 -1.51
N ALA A 65 -17.31 -10.68 -1.05
CA ALA A 65 -16.05 -10.95 -0.35
C ALA A 65 -14.84 -10.78 -1.27
N ALA A 66 -14.95 -11.19 -2.54
CA ALA A 66 -13.90 -10.96 -3.53
C ALA A 66 -13.74 -9.47 -3.85
N GLU A 67 -14.84 -8.72 -3.99
CA GLU A 67 -14.81 -7.27 -4.16
C GLU A 67 -14.09 -6.59 -3.00
N GLN A 68 -14.39 -6.97 -1.76
CA GLN A 68 -13.72 -6.44 -0.57
C GLN A 68 -12.21 -6.76 -0.55
N ALA A 69 -11.84 -8.00 -0.86
CA ALA A 69 -10.44 -8.40 -0.93
C ALA A 69 -9.68 -7.61 -2.00
N LEU A 70 -10.25 -7.46 -3.18
CA LEU A 70 -9.67 -6.69 -4.29
C LEU A 70 -9.60 -5.19 -3.97
N HIS A 71 -10.60 -4.64 -3.28
CA HIS A 71 -10.60 -3.24 -2.85
C HIS A 71 -9.44 -2.90 -1.89
N THR A 72 -8.84 -3.89 -1.21
CA THR A 72 -7.59 -3.67 -0.44
C THR A 72 -6.36 -3.47 -1.34
N CYS A 73 -6.41 -3.94 -2.59
CA CYS A 73 -5.34 -3.76 -3.57
C CYS A 73 -5.43 -2.41 -4.27
N CYS A 74 -6.63 -2.01 -4.68
CA CYS A 74 -6.92 -0.71 -5.25
C CYS A 74 -8.27 -0.23 -4.72
N ALA A 75 -8.28 0.92 -4.05
CA ALA A 75 -9.48 1.43 -3.38
C ALA A 75 -10.49 2.09 -4.33
N SER A 76 -10.44 1.73 -5.62
CA SER A 76 -11.50 2.04 -6.58
C SER A 76 -12.56 0.96 -6.55
N ARG A 77 -13.81 1.36 -6.30
CA ARG A 77 -14.93 0.41 -6.27
C ARG A 77 -15.23 -0.19 -7.65
N ALA A 78 -15.17 0.63 -8.69
CA ALA A 78 -15.41 0.20 -10.07
C ALA A 78 -14.39 -0.87 -10.51
N TRP A 79 -13.12 -0.65 -10.18
CA TRP A 79 -12.04 -1.61 -10.44
C TRP A 79 -12.30 -2.96 -9.76
N ALA A 80 -12.55 -2.94 -8.45
CA ALA A 80 -12.74 -4.17 -7.67
C ALA A 80 -13.98 -4.97 -8.12
N GLN A 81 -15.07 -4.27 -8.44
CA GLN A 81 -16.30 -4.89 -8.96
C GLN A 81 -16.08 -5.57 -10.31
N ARG A 82 -15.31 -4.94 -11.20
CA ARG A 82 -14.99 -5.51 -12.51
C ARG A 82 -14.20 -6.80 -12.38
N LEU A 83 -13.14 -6.79 -11.58
CA LEU A 83 -12.33 -8.00 -11.37
C LEU A 83 -13.16 -9.11 -10.70
N ALA A 84 -13.96 -8.78 -9.69
CA ALA A 84 -14.79 -9.78 -9.03
C ALA A 84 -15.84 -10.41 -9.95
N ALA A 85 -16.32 -9.68 -10.96
CA ALA A 85 -17.31 -10.12 -11.93
C ALA A 85 -16.74 -11.02 -13.04
N HIS A 86 -15.46 -10.86 -13.39
CA HIS A 86 -14.80 -11.62 -14.46
C HIS A 86 -14.12 -12.92 -13.99
N ARG A 87 -14.22 -13.24 -12.69
CA ARG A 87 -13.82 -14.56 -12.18
C ARG A 87 -14.66 -15.65 -12.85
N PRO A 88 -14.10 -16.85 -13.09
CA PRO A 88 -12.78 -17.31 -12.61
C PRO A 88 -11.62 -16.95 -13.53
N TYR A 89 -10.44 -16.75 -12.93
CA TYR A 89 -9.17 -16.59 -13.66
C TYR A 89 -8.38 -17.91 -13.69
N PRO A 90 -7.81 -18.31 -14.84
CA PRO A 90 -7.08 -19.57 -14.97
C PRO A 90 -5.73 -19.57 -14.25
N ASP A 91 -5.03 -18.43 -14.23
CA ASP A 91 -3.72 -18.27 -13.61
C ASP A 91 -3.52 -16.82 -13.12
N LEU A 92 -2.37 -16.57 -12.47
CA LEU A 92 -2.03 -15.25 -11.94
C LEU A 92 -1.84 -14.23 -13.07
N ASP A 93 -1.25 -14.62 -14.19
CA ASP A 93 -0.97 -13.71 -15.30
C ASP A 93 -2.27 -13.19 -15.93
N ALA A 94 -3.29 -14.04 -16.06
CA ALA A 94 -4.63 -13.64 -16.50
C ALA A 94 -5.31 -12.68 -15.53
N LEU A 95 -5.14 -12.88 -14.21
CA LEU A 95 -5.64 -11.94 -13.21
C LEU A 95 -4.92 -10.58 -13.28
N LEU A 96 -3.58 -10.59 -13.44
CA LEU A 96 -2.81 -9.36 -13.55
C LEU A 96 -3.11 -8.60 -14.85
N ALA A 97 -3.28 -9.31 -15.97
CA ALA A 97 -3.71 -8.71 -17.22
C ALA A 97 -5.11 -8.07 -17.09
N ALA A 98 -6.07 -8.78 -16.47
CA ALA A 98 -7.39 -8.21 -16.21
C ALA A 98 -7.34 -6.99 -15.26
N ALA A 99 -6.42 -6.99 -14.30
CA ALA A 99 -6.17 -5.86 -13.41
C ALA A 99 -5.61 -4.63 -14.13
N ASP A 100 -4.67 -4.84 -15.06
CA ASP A 100 -4.10 -3.78 -15.90
C ASP A 100 -5.18 -3.18 -16.82
N GLU A 101 -5.93 -4.02 -17.54
CA GLU A 101 -7.04 -3.59 -18.39
C GLU A 101 -8.10 -2.80 -17.60
N ALA A 102 -8.50 -3.31 -16.43
CA ALA A 102 -9.45 -2.61 -15.57
C ALA A 102 -8.90 -1.28 -15.04
N SER A 103 -7.57 -1.12 -14.95
CA SER A 103 -6.93 0.13 -14.52
C SER A 103 -6.91 1.17 -15.64
N TYR A 104 -6.67 0.74 -16.89
CA TYR A 104 -6.73 1.63 -18.05
C TYR A 104 -8.15 2.15 -18.33
N ASP A 105 -9.16 1.35 -18.00
CA ASP A 105 -10.57 1.73 -18.14
C ASP A 105 -11.08 2.64 -17.00
N LEU A 106 -10.25 3.00 -16.01
CA LEU A 106 -10.69 3.85 -14.90
C LEU A 106 -10.94 5.28 -15.35
N ARG A 107 -12.08 5.81 -14.92
CA ARG A 107 -12.40 7.23 -15.13
C ARG A 107 -11.57 8.07 -14.16
N PRO A 108 -11.37 9.36 -14.45
CA PRO A 108 -10.65 10.28 -13.55
C PRO A 108 -11.19 10.31 -12.11
N ALA A 109 -12.51 10.12 -11.93
CA ALA A 109 -13.14 10.04 -10.62
C ALA A 109 -12.78 8.75 -9.86
N ASP A 110 -12.69 7.62 -10.55
CA ASP A 110 -12.34 6.32 -9.96
C ASP A 110 -10.87 6.29 -9.52
N ILE A 111 -9.98 6.93 -10.31
CA ILE A 111 -8.58 7.14 -9.94
C ILE A 111 -8.48 8.03 -8.69
N THR A 112 -9.25 9.11 -8.66
CA THR A 112 -9.25 10.05 -7.53
C THR A 112 -9.75 9.37 -6.24
N GLU A 113 -10.81 8.56 -6.33
CA GLU A 113 -11.30 7.72 -5.22
C GLU A 113 -10.19 6.84 -4.66
N ALA A 114 -9.46 6.13 -5.52
CA ALA A 114 -8.38 5.27 -5.10
C ALA A 114 -7.23 6.04 -4.43
N LEU A 115 -6.80 7.15 -5.05
CA LEU A 115 -5.69 7.98 -4.53
C LEU A 115 -5.98 8.61 -3.17
N VAL A 116 -7.24 8.87 -2.82
CA VAL A 116 -7.61 9.41 -1.48
C VAL A 116 -7.33 8.40 -0.37
N ARG A 117 -7.32 7.10 -0.68
CA ARG A 117 -7.10 6.03 0.31
C ARG A 117 -5.63 5.60 0.39
N GLU A 118 -4.77 6.16 -0.47
CA GLU A 118 -3.34 5.88 -0.45
C GLU A 118 -2.65 6.62 0.69
N SER A 119 -1.71 5.92 1.33
CA SER A 119 -0.90 6.47 2.42
C SER A 119 0.48 6.83 1.93
N LEU A 120 1.07 7.85 2.56
CA LEU A 120 2.45 8.26 2.32
C LEU A 120 3.39 7.07 2.52
N PRO A 121 4.26 6.73 1.54
CA PRO A 121 5.35 5.80 1.76
C PRO A 121 6.40 6.50 2.63
N LEU A 122 6.23 6.43 3.95
CA LEU A 122 7.27 6.85 4.89
C LEU A 122 8.10 5.60 5.24
N PRO A 123 9.33 5.46 4.72
CA PRO A 123 10.17 4.34 5.10
C PRO A 123 10.48 4.41 6.61
N PRO A 124 10.53 3.29 7.34
CA PRO A 124 10.76 3.27 8.79
C PRO A 124 12.04 4.02 9.20
N VAL A 125 13.04 4.02 8.33
CA VAL A 125 14.34 4.68 8.54
C VAL A 125 14.25 6.21 8.53
N ALA A 126 13.28 6.79 7.81
CA ALA A 126 13.05 8.24 7.82
C ALA A 126 12.48 8.74 9.16
N ALA A 127 11.98 7.86 10.03
CA ALA A 127 11.54 8.23 11.37
C ALA A 127 12.72 8.53 12.33
N VAL A 128 13.93 8.07 12.02
CA VAL A 128 15.12 8.22 12.89
C VAL A 128 15.78 9.61 12.73
N TYR A 129 15.54 10.31 11.61
CA TYR A 129 16.11 11.63 11.32
C TYR A 129 15.02 12.70 11.24
N SER A 130 14.81 13.47 12.31
CA SER A 130 13.69 14.42 12.45
C SER A 130 13.66 15.53 11.39
N ALA A 131 14.82 16.03 10.94
CA ALA A 131 14.88 17.05 9.90
C ALA A 131 14.53 16.49 8.51
N ALA A 132 15.03 15.30 8.17
CA ALA A 132 14.70 14.61 6.92
C ALA A 132 13.22 14.23 6.88
N HIS A 133 12.68 13.76 8.00
CA HIS A 133 11.25 13.48 8.15
C HIS A 133 10.39 14.73 7.90
N THR A 134 10.76 15.86 8.51
CA THR A 134 10.05 17.13 8.33
C THR A 134 10.12 17.62 6.89
N ALA A 135 11.28 17.51 6.24
CA ALA A 135 11.45 17.90 4.84
C ALA A 135 10.60 17.04 3.90
N LEU A 136 10.56 15.72 4.12
CA LEU A 136 9.75 14.80 3.34
C LEU A 136 8.26 15.04 3.54
N ALA A 137 7.82 15.26 4.79
CA ALA A 137 6.44 15.62 5.10
C ALA A 137 6.04 16.95 4.42
N ALA A 138 6.92 17.95 4.43
CA ALA A 138 6.69 19.22 3.75
C ALA A 138 6.61 19.07 2.22
N ALA A 139 7.44 18.22 1.63
CA ALA A 139 7.40 17.93 0.19
C ALA A 139 6.09 17.23 -0.21
N HIS A 140 5.62 16.25 0.58
CA HIS A 140 4.33 15.62 0.37
C HIS A 140 3.16 16.60 0.54
N ALA A 141 3.21 17.48 1.53
CA ALA A 141 2.18 18.51 1.71
C ALA A 141 2.13 19.48 0.51
N ALA A 142 3.30 19.89 -0.01
CA ALA A 142 3.39 20.74 -1.20
C ALA A 142 2.83 20.03 -2.46
N TYR A 143 3.06 18.72 -2.57
CA TYR A 143 2.50 17.91 -3.64
C TYR A 143 0.96 17.83 -3.54
N GLN A 144 0.43 17.53 -2.35
CA GLN A 144 -1.01 17.45 -2.12
C GLN A 144 -1.71 18.79 -2.38
N ASP A 145 -1.12 19.91 -1.97
CA ASP A 145 -1.67 21.26 -2.23
C ASP A 145 -1.73 21.57 -3.74
N ARG A 146 -0.70 21.16 -4.50
CA ARG A 146 -0.63 21.42 -5.95
C ARG A 146 -1.58 20.54 -6.76
N PHE A 147 -1.61 19.24 -6.48
CA PHE A 147 -2.26 18.23 -7.31
C PHE A 147 -3.60 17.73 -6.73
N GLY A 148 -3.85 17.92 -5.45
CA GLY A 148 -5.12 17.57 -4.80
C GLY A 148 -5.26 16.08 -4.44
N HIS A 149 -4.19 15.29 -4.51
CA HIS A 149 -4.18 13.88 -4.16
C HIS A 149 -2.87 13.45 -3.50
N ALA A 150 -2.86 12.28 -2.87
CA ALA A 150 -1.66 11.71 -2.28
C ALA A 150 -0.59 11.41 -3.35
N PHE A 151 0.68 11.50 -2.94
CA PHE A 151 1.80 11.05 -3.77
C PHE A 151 1.85 9.53 -3.73
N VAL A 152 1.88 8.91 -4.92
CA VAL A 152 1.94 7.46 -5.08
C VAL A 152 3.13 7.11 -5.96
N VAL A 153 3.91 6.11 -5.56
CA VAL A 153 5.02 5.58 -6.35
C VAL A 153 5.15 4.09 -6.04
N CYS A 154 5.29 3.27 -7.07
CA CYS A 154 5.58 1.86 -6.92
C CYS A 154 7.09 1.66 -6.75
N LEU A 155 7.48 0.95 -5.69
CA LEU A 155 8.88 0.65 -5.36
C LEU A 155 9.15 -0.87 -5.38
N ASP A 156 8.22 -1.67 -5.92
CA ASP A 156 8.32 -3.15 -5.89
C ASP A 156 9.50 -3.69 -6.70
N ASP A 157 9.91 -2.96 -7.74
CA ASP A 157 11.06 -3.31 -8.59
C ASP A 157 12.35 -2.55 -8.19
N THR A 158 12.32 -1.79 -7.10
CA THR A 158 13.46 -0.99 -6.61
C THR A 158 14.17 -1.71 -5.46
N ALA A 159 15.50 -1.72 -5.49
CA ALA A 159 16.27 -2.29 -4.39
C ALA A 159 15.99 -1.52 -3.08
N PRO A 160 15.91 -2.18 -1.91
CA PRO A 160 15.54 -1.52 -0.65
C PRO A 160 16.45 -0.36 -0.23
N ASP A 161 17.72 -0.43 -0.61
CA ASP A 161 18.74 0.60 -0.40
C ASP A 161 18.59 1.79 -1.35
N GLU A 162 18.05 1.58 -2.55
CA GLU A 162 17.77 2.62 -3.54
C GLU A 162 16.35 3.20 -3.42
N ALA A 163 15.44 2.54 -2.69
CA ALA A 163 14.03 2.89 -2.61
C ALA A 163 13.78 4.32 -2.12
N LEU A 164 14.58 4.79 -1.14
CA LEU A 164 14.47 6.16 -0.63
C LEU A 164 14.92 7.18 -1.68
N ASP A 165 16.04 6.92 -2.36
CA ASP A 165 16.56 7.82 -3.38
C ASP A 165 15.63 7.90 -4.58
N HIS A 166 15.06 6.76 -4.99
CA HIS A 166 14.06 6.70 -6.05
C HIS A 166 12.79 7.48 -5.68
N LEU A 167 12.28 7.31 -4.45
CA LEU A 167 11.14 8.07 -3.94
C LEU A 167 11.40 9.58 -3.95
N LEU A 168 12.57 10.00 -3.46
CA LEU A 168 12.93 11.42 -3.40
C LEU A 168 13.14 12.02 -4.79
N SER A 169 13.74 11.28 -5.72
CA SER A 169 13.88 11.71 -7.11
C SER A 169 12.51 11.86 -7.76
N ALA A 170 11.66 10.82 -7.69
CA ALA A 170 10.33 10.83 -8.27
C ALA A 170 9.49 11.99 -7.73
N LEU A 171 9.55 12.26 -6.42
CA LEU A 171 8.83 13.36 -5.79
C LEU A 171 9.32 14.72 -6.30
N ARG A 172 10.64 14.90 -6.45
CA ARG A 172 11.23 16.15 -6.96
C ARG A 172 10.87 16.39 -8.42
N ASP A 173 10.97 15.37 -9.25
CA ASP A 173 10.70 15.46 -10.68
C ASP A 173 9.22 15.76 -10.92
N ARG A 174 8.33 15.02 -10.24
CA ARG A 174 6.87 15.15 -10.37
C ARG A 174 6.30 16.44 -9.80
N LEU A 175 6.95 17.02 -8.80
CA LEU A 175 6.64 18.39 -8.37
C LEU A 175 6.90 19.43 -9.47
N GLY A 176 7.62 19.11 -10.55
CA GLY A 176 7.78 19.98 -11.73
C GLY A 176 6.60 19.92 -12.70
N ASN A 177 5.95 18.77 -12.81
CA ASN A 177 4.99 18.42 -13.89
C ASN A 177 3.72 19.25 -13.90
N ASP A 178 3.09 19.38 -15.07
CA ASP A 178 1.73 19.91 -15.11
C ASP A 178 0.71 18.92 -14.51
N ARG A 179 -0.52 19.37 -14.31
CA ARG A 179 -1.55 18.55 -13.64
C ARG A 179 -2.00 17.37 -14.49
N GLU A 180 -1.97 17.47 -15.81
CA GLU A 180 -2.45 16.41 -16.69
C GLU A 180 -1.40 15.31 -16.80
N GLU A 181 -0.14 15.68 -17.00
CA GLU A 181 1.00 14.77 -16.97
C GLU A 181 1.05 14.01 -15.63
N GLU A 182 0.87 14.72 -14.52
CA GLU A 182 0.88 14.11 -13.21
C GLU A 182 -0.29 13.14 -12.98
N ARG A 183 -1.47 13.44 -13.53
CA ARG A 183 -2.61 12.50 -13.45
C ARG A 183 -2.33 11.19 -14.16
N VAL A 184 -1.70 11.24 -15.34
CA VAL A 184 -1.31 10.05 -16.10
C VAL A 184 -0.29 9.23 -15.32
N LEU A 185 0.76 9.88 -14.79
CA LEU A 185 1.78 9.22 -13.98
C LEU A 185 1.21 8.61 -12.70
N ALA A 186 0.35 9.33 -11.98
CA ALA A 186 -0.29 8.82 -10.77
C ALA A 186 -1.19 7.61 -11.05
N ALA A 187 -1.89 7.59 -12.18
CA ALA A 187 -2.69 6.44 -12.60
C ALA A 187 -1.81 5.21 -12.91
N ASP A 188 -0.68 5.43 -13.58
CA ASP A 188 0.29 4.36 -13.87
C ASP A 188 0.94 3.80 -12.60
N GLU A 189 1.30 4.66 -11.64
CA GLU A 189 1.83 4.22 -10.35
C GLU A 189 0.79 3.46 -9.54
N LEU A 190 -0.47 3.92 -9.55
CA LEU A 190 -1.58 3.21 -8.90
C LEU A 190 -1.77 1.81 -9.51
N ARG A 191 -1.69 1.68 -10.83
CA ARG A 191 -1.74 0.39 -11.53
C ARG A 191 -0.61 -0.53 -11.10
N ARG A 192 0.63 -0.03 -11.05
CA ARG A 192 1.79 -0.79 -10.57
C ARG A 192 1.63 -1.24 -9.12
N LEU A 193 1.15 -0.36 -8.23
CA LEU A 193 0.86 -0.69 -6.84
C LEU A 193 -0.22 -1.77 -6.72
N ALA A 194 -1.30 -1.67 -7.49
CA ALA A 194 -2.37 -2.65 -7.52
C ALA A 194 -1.85 -4.04 -7.95
N ARG A 195 -0.99 -4.10 -8.99
CA ARG A 195 -0.32 -5.33 -9.44
C ARG A 195 0.47 -5.98 -8.31
N GLY A 196 1.35 -5.23 -7.66
CA GLY A 196 2.15 -5.75 -6.55
C GLY A 196 1.30 -6.24 -5.37
N ARG A 197 0.22 -5.51 -5.05
CA ARG A 197 -0.72 -5.89 -3.99
C ARG A 197 -1.51 -7.16 -4.32
N ILE A 198 -1.93 -7.36 -5.57
CA ILE A 198 -2.59 -8.62 -6.00
C ILE A 198 -1.64 -9.79 -5.81
N VAL A 199 -0.38 -9.67 -6.24
CA VAL A 199 0.61 -10.74 -6.07
C VAL A 199 0.76 -11.11 -4.59
N ARG A 200 0.82 -10.12 -3.70
CA ARG A 200 0.86 -10.35 -2.25
C ARG A 200 -0.45 -10.94 -1.72
N LEU A 201 -1.61 -10.48 -2.19
CA LEU A 201 -2.92 -10.99 -1.81
C LEU A 201 -3.07 -12.46 -2.16
N VAL A 202 -2.70 -12.87 -3.38
CA VAL A 202 -2.78 -14.26 -3.84
C VAL A 202 -1.78 -15.15 -3.09
N ARG A 203 -0.59 -14.64 -2.74
CA ARG A 203 0.38 -15.37 -1.93
C ARG A 203 -0.05 -15.53 -0.46
N ASN A 204 -0.65 -14.49 0.13
CA ASN A 204 -0.96 -14.41 1.57
C ASN A 204 -2.47 -14.51 1.88
N PHE A 205 -3.27 -14.96 0.93
CA PHE A 205 -4.72 -15.13 1.08
C PHE A 205 -5.17 -15.88 2.35
N PRO A 206 -4.40 -16.85 2.92
CA PRO A 206 -4.77 -17.51 4.17
C PRO A 206 -4.86 -16.58 5.39
N ASP A 207 -4.06 -15.53 5.44
CA ASP A 207 -3.91 -14.71 6.65
C ASP A 207 -4.80 -13.46 6.66
N LEU A 208 -5.21 -12.95 5.49
CA LEU A 208 -5.93 -11.67 5.42
C LEU A 208 -7.41 -11.77 5.78
N LEU A 209 -8.05 -12.92 5.53
CA LEU A 209 -9.47 -13.15 5.88
C LEU A 209 -9.65 -13.69 7.30
N SER A 210 -8.67 -14.44 7.82
CA SER A 210 -8.69 -14.94 9.21
C SER A 210 -8.54 -13.82 10.25
N VAL A 211 -7.89 -12.71 9.88
CA VAL A 211 -7.78 -11.51 10.73
C VAL A 211 -9.07 -10.66 10.71
N GLN A 212 -9.83 -10.66 9.61
CA GLN A 212 -11.09 -9.94 9.51
C GLN A 212 -12.27 -10.63 10.23
N GLU A 213 -12.19 -11.94 10.47
CA GLU A 213 -13.21 -12.71 11.21
C GLU A 213 -13.13 -12.58 12.73
N ARG A 214 -12.24 -11.75 13.31
CA ARG A 214 -12.34 -11.46 14.75
C ARG A 214 -13.65 -10.72 15.02
N PRO A 215 -14.60 -11.32 15.77
CA PRO A 215 -15.84 -10.63 16.08
C PRO A 215 -15.49 -9.37 16.88
N HIS A 216 -15.99 -8.23 16.40
CA HIS A 216 -16.09 -7.01 17.18
C HIS A 216 -16.69 -7.38 18.54
N PRO A 217 -16.10 -6.97 19.69
CA PRO A 217 -16.69 -7.30 20.98
C PRO A 217 -18.09 -6.71 20.98
N ALA A 218 -19.08 -7.60 20.96
CA ALA A 218 -20.48 -7.23 21.04
C ALA A 218 -20.63 -6.31 22.25
N ALA A 219 -21.14 -5.10 22.00
CA ALA A 219 -21.54 -4.19 23.05
C ALA A 219 -22.39 -4.98 24.05
N ALA A 220 -21.94 -5.01 25.30
CA ALA A 220 -22.64 -5.65 26.39
C ALA A 220 -24.10 -5.19 26.41
N PRO A 221 -25.08 -6.09 26.62
CA PRO A 221 -26.46 -5.68 26.69
C PRO A 221 -26.64 -4.73 27.87
N ALA A 222 -27.23 -3.57 27.57
CA ALA A 222 -27.60 -2.56 28.54
C ALA A 222 -28.40 -3.18 29.69
N ALA A 223 -27.99 -2.83 30.90
CA ALA A 223 -28.66 -3.20 32.13
C ALA A 223 -30.15 -2.84 32.05
N ALA A 224 -30.99 -3.84 32.32
CA ALA A 224 -32.41 -3.65 32.56
C ALA A 224 -32.58 -2.88 33.89
N ASP A 225 -32.80 -1.57 33.78
CA ASP A 225 -33.28 -0.77 34.90
C ASP A 225 -34.81 -0.89 34.97
N ARG A 226 -35.29 -1.67 35.95
CA ARG A 226 -36.71 -1.84 36.23
C ARG A 226 -37.19 -0.60 36.98
N THR A 227 -37.76 0.34 36.25
CA THR A 227 -38.44 1.50 36.83
C THR A 227 -39.77 1.06 37.45
N ALA A 228 -39.91 1.36 38.74
CA ALA A 228 -41.07 1.11 39.56
C ALA A 228 -42.31 1.91 39.11
N GLU A 229 -43.47 1.27 39.21
CA GLU A 229 -44.79 1.91 39.09
C GLU A 229 -45.14 2.71 40.35
N ARG A 230 -45.53 3.96 40.11
CA ARG A 230 -46.65 4.73 40.70
C ARG A 230 -46.87 4.72 42.21
N GLN A 231 -46.71 5.92 42.78
CA GLN A 231 -47.71 6.72 43.52
C GLN A 231 -46.95 7.99 43.99
N SER A 232 -47.47 9.20 44.21
CA SER A 232 -48.71 9.94 43.96
C SER A 232 -48.52 11.25 44.76
N VAL A 233 -49.10 12.37 44.33
CA VAL A 233 -49.22 13.66 45.06
C VAL A 233 -47.91 14.47 45.16
N GLY A 234 -47.80 15.76 44.84
CA GLY A 234 -48.72 16.82 44.43
C GLY A 234 -47.99 18.17 44.58
N ASN A 235 -48.48 19.18 43.86
CA ASN A 235 -48.18 20.62 43.98
C ASN A 235 -46.83 21.20 43.50
N SER A 236 -46.89 21.70 42.26
CA SER A 236 -46.39 23.01 41.80
C SER A 236 -47.00 24.18 42.60
N PRO A 237 -46.64 25.48 42.45
CA PRO A 237 -45.44 26.17 41.88
C PRO A 237 -44.83 27.23 42.83
N TYR A 238 -43.52 27.54 42.77
CA TYR A 238 -43.00 28.93 42.91
C TYR A 238 -41.48 29.02 42.58
N VAL A 239 -41.13 30.12 41.90
CA VAL A 239 -39.80 30.70 41.54
C VAL A 239 -39.93 32.20 41.91
N PRO A 240 -38.91 33.09 42.13
CA PRO A 240 -37.43 33.04 42.22
C PRO A 240 -36.93 33.57 43.61
N VAL A 241 -35.63 33.76 43.94
CA VAL A 241 -34.64 34.81 43.56
C VAL A 241 -33.22 34.28 43.76
#